data_AF-A0A0F5FFL1-F1
#
_entry.id   AF-A0A0F5FFL1-F1
#
_cell.length_a   1.000
_cell.length_b   1.000
_cell.length_c   1.000
_cell.angle_alpha   90.00
_cell.angle_beta   90.00
_cell.angle_gamma   90.00
#
_symmetry.space_group_name_H-M   'P 1'
#
loop_
_entity.id
_entity.type
_entity.pdbx_description
1 polymer ?
#
loop_
_entity_poly.entity_id
_entity_poly.type
_entity_poly.pdbx_seq_one_letter_code
_entity_poly.pdbx_strand_id
1 'polypeptide(L)'
;MQLKSLGGTDIRVTDLCLGTMTWGSQNTEKEGHAQIALARDAGINFMDTAELYAVPGSAETSGRTEEIIGNWFATHGDRDKWVLASKIAGGGNSFLRNGHRADGPSIRQALDASLRRLKTDYIDLYQIHWASRGHYHFENYWKYDPSRQDSADIRANITDMLETLGDLVKQGKIRHVGVSNETTWGIAQWLRIAEQSNLPRLVSVQNEYSLLRRLFDHDLAELSHHEDVGLLAYSPLAGGLLTGKYFNGATPEGSRKDYQKGFWRLNAHSDRATRDYHALAGKHGLDPVQMAIAFCRSRPFMTSTIIGATSTEQLTQVLGAAGMELSSDVLADINAVYRDNPRPI
;
A
#
# COMPACT_ATOMS: atom_id res chain seq x y z
N MET A 1 0.88 2.36 20.10
CA MET A 1 1.16 1.82 18.75
C MET A 1 2.19 0.72 18.88
N GLN A 2 2.09 -0.37 18.11
CA GLN A 2 3.10 -1.43 18.14
C GLN A 2 4.15 -1.17 17.06
N LEU A 3 5.41 -1.44 17.36
CA LEU A 3 6.48 -1.42 16.37
C LEU A 3 6.73 -2.84 15.85
N LYS A 4 6.91 -2.99 14.54
CA LYS A 4 7.31 -4.23 13.87
C LYS A 4 8.59 -4.00 13.07
N SER A 5 9.41 -5.04 12.90
CA SER A 5 10.56 -4.97 12.00
C SER A 5 10.06 -4.94 10.55
N LEU A 6 10.72 -4.15 9.71
CA LEU A 6 10.48 -4.17 8.27
C LEU A 6 11.29 -5.33 7.66
N GLY A 7 10.68 -6.52 7.61
CA GLY A 7 11.36 -7.78 7.29
C GLY A 7 12.56 -8.01 8.23
N GLY A 8 13.63 -8.58 7.69
CA GLY A 8 14.86 -8.91 8.42
C GLY A 8 15.81 -7.73 8.71
N THR A 9 15.30 -6.50 8.71
CA THR A 9 16.10 -5.27 8.86
C THR A 9 16.08 -4.73 10.29
N ASP A 10 16.92 -3.73 10.56
CA ASP A 10 16.93 -2.95 11.80
C ASP A 10 15.87 -1.82 11.81
N ILE A 11 15.20 -1.57 10.68
CA ILE A 11 14.13 -0.56 10.59
C ILE A 11 12.88 -1.04 11.33
N ARG A 12 12.40 -0.22 12.26
CA ARG A 12 11.18 -0.45 13.03
C ARG A 12 10.08 0.50 12.58
N VAL A 13 8.97 -0.05 12.10
CA VAL A 13 7.80 0.71 11.63
C VAL A 13 6.62 0.52 12.55
N THR A 14 5.76 1.53 12.65
CA THR A 14 4.46 1.40 13.31
C THR A 14 3.54 0.44 12.55
N ASP A 15 2.70 -0.27 13.29
CA ASP A 15 1.70 -1.21 12.75
C ASP A 15 0.58 -0.51 11.94
N LEU A 16 0.54 0.82 11.98
CA LEU A 16 -0.18 1.70 11.07
C LEU A 16 0.80 2.56 10.26
N CYS A 17 0.52 2.73 8.96
CA CYS A 17 1.30 3.55 8.03
C CYS A 17 0.40 4.64 7.44
N LEU A 18 0.89 5.89 7.41
CA LEU A 18 0.17 7.00 6.79
C LEU A 18 0.30 6.93 5.25
N GLY A 19 -0.78 6.54 4.58
CA GLY A 19 -0.90 6.60 3.13
C GLY A 19 -1.33 7.99 2.66
N THR A 20 -0.75 8.44 1.54
CA THR A 20 -0.76 9.87 1.17
C THR A 20 -1.37 10.18 -0.20
N MET A 21 -1.88 9.17 -0.90
CA MET A 21 -2.18 9.28 -2.34
C MET A 21 -3.24 10.30 -2.76
N THR A 22 -3.98 10.90 -1.83
CA THR A 22 -5.00 11.92 -2.12
C THR A 22 -4.43 13.34 -2.20
N TRP A 23 -3.22 13.57 -1.68
CA TRP A 23 -2.63 14.91 -1.52
C TRP A 23 -2.09 15.46 -2.84
N GLY A 24 -2.56 16.63 -3.24
CA GLY A 24 -2.27 17.25 -4.55
C GLY A 24 -3.37 17.02 -5.60
N SER A 25 -4.43 16.31 -5.21
CA SER A 25 -5.64 16.07 -6.01
C SER A 25 -6.88 16.34 -5.17
N GLN A 26 -7.37 15.35 -4.43
CA GLN A 26 -8.54 15.52 -3.55
C GLN A 26 -8.22 16.35 -2.29
N ASN A 27 -6.98 16.30 -1.81
CA ASN A 27 -6.52 17.11 -0.69
C ASN A 27 -5.53 18.18 -1.13
N THR A 28 -5.60 19.34 -0.47
CA THR A 28 -4.60 20.41 -0.59
C THR A 28 -3.32 20.08 0.18
N GLU A 29 -2.25 20.85 -0.05
CA GLU A 29 -1.01 20.76 0.74
C GLU A 29 -1.26 21.00 2.23
N LYS A 30 -2.06 22.02 2.57
CA LYS A 30 -2.41 22.36 3.96
C LYS A 30 -3.10 21.19 4.66
N GLU A 31 -4.03 20.52 3.97
CA GLU A 31 -4.71 19.35 4.51
C GLU A 31 -3.77 18.15 4.64
N GLY A 32 -2.87 17.94 3.68
CA GLY A 32 -1.81 16.94 3.77
C GLY A 32 -0.93 17.17 5.00
N HIS A 33 -0.44 18.40 5.21
CA HIS A 33 0.36 18.79 6.38
C HIS A 33 -0.40 18.62 7.69
N ALA A 34 -1.70 18.94 7.73
CA ALA A 34 -2.54 18.69 8.90
C ALA A 34 -2.64 17.19 9.24
N GLN A 35 -2.73 16.33 8.22
CA GLN A 35 -2.71 14.88 8.40
C GLN A 35 -1.33 14.36 8.85
N ILE A 36 -0.22 14.91 8.32
CA ILE A 36 1.14 14.57 8.80
C ILE A 36 1.28 14.93 10.28
N ALA A 37 0.87 16.14 10.67
CA ALA A 37 0.92 16.59 12.07
C ALA A 37 0.13 15.64 12.99
N LEU A 38 -1.13 15.34 12.64
CA LEU A 38 -1.98 14.45 13.44
C LEU A 38 -1.41 13.03 13.54
N ALA A 39 -0.87 12.49 12.44
CA ALA A 39 -0.23 11.17 12.44
C ALA A 39 1.03 11.15 13.34
N ARG A 40 1.85 12.20 13.27
CA ARG A 40 3.04 12.36 14.13
C ARG A 40 2.66 12.42 15.60
N ASP A 41 1.66 13.22 15.94
CA ASP A 41 1.18 13.38 17.33
C ASP A 41 0.57 12.09 17.88
N ALA A 42 -0.02 11.26 17.01
CA ALA A 42 -0.48 9.92 17.35
C ALA A 42 0.66 8.90 17.50
N GLY A 43 1.89 9.25 17.10
CA GLY A 43 3.09 8.40 17.19
C GLY A 43 3.34 7.51 15.97
N ILE A 44 2.70 7.77 14.81
CA ILE A 44 3.05 7.09 13.55
C ILE A 44 4.45 7.53 13.13
N ASN A 45 5.28 6.57 12.73
CA ASN A 45 6.60 6.86 12.17
C ASN A 45 6.76 6.44 10.71
N PHE A 46 5.74 5.82 10.10
CA PHE A 46 5.84 5.24 8.77
C PHE A 46 4.88 5.91 7.78
N MET A 47 5.41 6.37 6.64
CA MET A 47 4.66 7.08 5.61
C MET A 47 4.90 6.46 4.23
N ASP A 48 3.83 6.33 3.43
CA ASP A 48 3.85 5.74 2.10
C ASP A 48 3.39 6.75 1.03
N THR A 49 4.20 6.90 -0.03
CA THR A 49 3.92 7.73 -1.21
C THR A 49 4.36 7.02 -2.50
N ALA A 50 4.30 7.67 -3.66
CA ALA A 50 4.79 7.15 -4.94
C ALA A 50 4.98 8.30 -5.95
N GLU A 51 5.83 8.10 -6.97
CA GLU A 51 5.99 9.08 -8.06
C GLU A 51 4.68 9.34 -8.83
N LEU A 52 3.79 8.33 -8.87
CA LEU A 52 2.49 8.41 -9.56
C LEU A 52 1.49 9.29 -8.81
N TYR A 53 1.66 9.46 -7.49
CA TYR A 53 0.67 10.16 -6.68
C TYR A 53 0.73 11.67 -6.95
N ALA A 54 -0.39 12.37 -7.03
CA ALA A 54 -1.70 12.01 -6.48
C ALA A 54 -2.58 11.08 -7.35
N VAL A 55 -3.62 10.49 -6.76
CA VAL A 55 -4.60 9.60 -7.42
C VAL A 55 -5.98 10.28 -7.50
N PRO A 56 -6.71 10.23 -8.66
CA PRO A 56 -6.34 9.62 -9.94
C PRO A 56 -5.08 10.24 -10.56
N GLY A 57 -4.17 9.39 -11.04
CA GLY A 57 -2.89 9.82 -11.59
C GLY A 57 -3.04 10.40 -12.99
N SER A 58 -2.35 11.50 -13.25
CA SER A 58 -2.29 12.16 -14.55
C SER A 58 -0.93 12.84 -14.75
N ALA A 59 -0.66 13.37 -15.95
CA ALA A 59 0.54 14.15 -16.22
C ALA A 59 0.64 15.40 -15.32
N GLU A 60 -0.50 15.98 -14.95
CA GLU A 60 -0.58 17.22 -14.17
C GLU A 60 -0.45 17.00 -12.67
N THR A 61 -0.79 15.79 -12.18
CA THR A 61 -0.92 15.49 -10.75
C THR A 61 0.15 14.55 -10.20
N SER A 62 0.79 13.76 -11.07
CA SER A 62 1.88 12.86 -10.67
C SER A 62 3.06 13.64 -10.09
N GLY A 63 3.59 13.17 -8.97
CA GLY A 63 4.67 13.78 -8.20
C GLY A 63 4.20 14.76 -7.11
N ARG A 64 2.97 15.30 -7.18
CA ARG A 64 2.51 16.34 -6.23
C ARG A 64 2.50 15.87 -4.77
N THR A 65 2.17 14.61 -4.53
CA THR A 65 2.17 14.06 -3.17
C THR A 65 3.58 14.07 -2.57
N GLU A 66 4.59 13.73 -3.37
CA GLU A 66 6.00 13.80 -2.95
C GLU A 66 6.45 15.25 -2.70
N GLU A 67 6.01 16.20 -3.52
CA GLU A 67 6.29 17.64 -3.31
C GLU A 67 5.69 18.15 -2.00
N ILE A 68 4.45 17.78 -1.70
CA ILE A 68 3.76 18.15 -0.43
C ILE A 68 4.52 17.61 0.78
N ILE A 69 4.96 16.35 0.72
CA ILE A 69 5.78 15.71 1.77
C ILE A 69 7.15 16.41 1.87
N GLY A 70 7.79 16.70 0.75
CA GLY A 70 9.08 17.40 0.75
C GLY A 70 8.99 18.80 1.32
N ASN A 71 7.91 19.54 1.04
CA ASN A 71 7.64 20.85 1.65
C ASN A 71 7.46 20.75 3.16
N TRP A 72 6.81 19.69 3.65
CA TRP A 72 6.72 19.42 5.08
C TRP A 72 8.11 19.25 5.69
N PHE A 73 8.95 18.36 5.13
CA PHE A 73 10.29 18.11 5.66
C PHE A 73 11.18 19.35 5.61
N ALA A 74 11.13 20.13 4.54
CA ALA A 74 11.88 21.38 4.43
C ALA A 74 11.47 22.42 5.49
N THR A 75 10.21 22.38 5.94
CA THR A 75 9.68 23.33 6.93
C THR A 75 9.90 22.86 8.37
N HIS A 76 9.82 21.55 8.63
CA HIS A 76 9.82 21.00 10.00
C HIS A 76 11.13 20.32 10.40
N GLY A 77 11.98 19.96 9.44
CA GLY A 77 13.30 19.35 9.69
C GLY A 77 13.26 17.96 10.33
N ASP A 78 12.12 17.26 10.32
CA ASP A 78 11.90 15.98 11.01
C ASP A 78 11.97 14.74 10.08
N ARG A 79 12.64 14.86 8.92
CA ARG A 79 12.80 13.76 7.95
C ARG A 79 13.32 12.46 8.57
N ASP A 80 14.24 12.55 9.53
CA ASP A 80 14.84 11.40 10.24
C ASP A 80 13.88 10.70 11.22
N LYS A 81 12.75 11.32 11.55
CA LYS A 81 11.70 10.73 12.40
C LYS A 81 10.73 9.86 11.61
N TRP A 82 10.76 9.94 10.29
CA TRP A 82 9.90 9.18 9.40
C TRP A 82 10.70 8.08 8.70
N VAL A 83 10.19 6.86 8.77
CA VAL A 83 10.45 5.84 7.76
C VAL A 83 9.61 6.23 6.54
N LEU A 84 10.26 6.55 5.43
CA LEU A 84 9.57 6.97 4.21
C LEU A 84 9.66 5.89 3.14
N ALA A 85 8.50 5.45 2.64
CA ALA A 85 8.40 4.59 1.48
C ALA A 85 7.94 5.37 0.24
N SER A 86 8.63 5.21 -0.88
CA SER A 86 8.15 5.66 -2.21
C SER A 86 8.26 4.53 -3.24
N LYS A 87 7.72 4.77 -4.44
CA LYS A 87 7.58 3.76 -5.48
C LYS A 87 7.78 4.31 -6.88
N ILE A 88 8.38 3.48 -7.73
CA ILE A 88 8.39 3.65 -9.18
C ILE A 88 7.25 2.85 -9.83
N ALA A 89 6.52 3.48 -10.75
CA ALA A 89 5.51 2.83 -11.57
C ALA A 89 6.10 1.70 -12.44
N GLY A 90 5.42 0.55 -12.50
CA GLY A 90 5.85 -0.63 -13.26
C GLY A 90 5.67 -0.53 -14.79
N GLY A 91 5.10 0.56 -15.30
CA GLY A 91 4.83 0.80 -16.73
C GLY A 91 3.34 0.92 -17.07
N GLY A 92 3.02 1.14 -18.35
CA GLY A 92 1.65 1.24 -18.86
C GLY A 92 0.97 2.61 -18.71
N ASN A 93 1.53 3.54 -17.93
CA ASN A 93 1.05 4.92 -17.85
C ASN A 93 1.75 5.79 -18.89
N SER A 94 1.04 6.25 -19.92
CA SER A 94 1.63 7.05 -21.01
C SER A 94 2.32 8.34 -20.54
N PHE A 95 1.84 8.95 -19.45
CA PHE A 95 2.43 10.16 -18.88
C PHE A 95 3.66 9.90 -17.99
N LEU A 96 3.99 8.64 -17.68
CA LEU A 96 5.23 8.26 -16.97
C LEU A 96 6.13 7.50 -17.93
N ARG A 97 7.21 8.15 -18.37
CA ARG A 97 8.21 7.55 -19.27
C ARG A 97 7.57 6.88 -20.51
N ASN A 98 6.52 7.50 -21.07
CA ASN A 98 5.79 7.00 -22.23
C ASN A 98 5.22 5.57 -22.06
N GLY A 99 4.89 5.16 -20.84
CA GLY A 99 4.37 3.83 -20.54
C GLY A 99 5.42 2.73 -20.52
N HIS A 100 6.70 3.07 -20.64
CA HIS A 100 7.80 2.12 -20.57
C HIS A 100 7.79 1.34 -19.26
N ARG A 101 8.06 0.02 -19.33
CA ARG A 101 8.12 -0.83 -18.14
C ARG A 101 9.28 -0.42 -17.24
N ALA A 102 9.19 -0.71 -15.93
CA ALA A 102 10.33 -0.44 -15.06
C ALA A 102 11.54 -1.32 -15.42
N ASP A 103 12.70 -0.67 -15.49
CA ASP A 103 14.03 -1.24 -15.74
C ASP A 103 15.08 -0.38 -15.00
N GLY A 104 16.36 -0.77 -15.05
CA GLY A 104 17.46 -0.08 -14.39
C GLY A 104 17.52 1.43 -14.70
N PRO A 105 17.57 1.85 -15.99
CA PRO A 105 17.54 3.26 -16.36
C PRO A 105 16.32 4.02 -15.81
N SER A 106 15.13 3.43 -15.90
CA SER A 106 13.90 4.03 -15.37
C SER A 106 13.94 4.20 -13.86
N ILE A 107 14.49 3.22 -13.12
CA ILE A 107 14.67 3.28 -11.67
C ILE A 107 15.54 4.46 -11.27
N ARG A 108 16.69 4.66 -11.93
CA ARG A 108 17.59 5.80 -11.62
C ARG A 108 16.89 7.13 -11.88
N GLN A 109 16.24 7.27 -13.04
CA GLN A 109 15.51 8.49 -13.41
C GLN A 109 14.38 8.81 -12.41
N ALA A 110 13.56 7.81 -12.07
CA ALA A 110 12.41 7.98 -11.17
C ALA A 110 12.86 8.31 -9.74
N LEU A 111 13.90 7.64 -9.24
CA LEU A 111 14.40 7.87 -7.89
C LEU A 111 14.99 9.28 -7.75
N ASP A 112 15.82 9.72 -8.70
CA ASP A 112 16.38 11.07 -8.67
C ASP A 112 15.29 12.15 -8.72
N ALA A 113 14.21 11.92 -9.48
CA ALA A 113 13.07 12.82 -9.49
C ALA A 113 12.31 12.81 -8.15
N SER A 114 12.12 11.63 -7.56
CA SER A 114 11.44 11.46 -6.27
C SER A 114 12.21 12.14 -5.13
N LEU A 115 13.52 11.92 -5.03
CA LEU A 115 14.40 12.55 -4.04
C LEU A 115 14.35 14.08 -4.12
N ARG A 116 14.35 14.65 -5.34
CA ARG A 116 14.20 16.10 -5.54
C ARG A 116 12.86 16.63 -5.04
N ARG A 117 11.75 15.97 -5.37
CA ARG A 117 10.40 16.38 -4.91
C ARG A 117 10.27 16.26 -3.39
N LEU A 118 10.77 15.16 -2.84
CA LEU A 118 10.78 14.86 -1.40
C LEU A 118 11.78 15.70 -0.60
N LYS A 119 12.67 16.44 -1.27
CA LYS A 119 13.70 17.29 -0.65
C LYS A 119 14.52 16.53 0.42
N THR A 120 14.93 15.32 0.08
CA THR A 120 15.70 14.41 0.93
C THR A 120 16.73 13.66 0.10
N ASP A 121 17.84 13.27 0.71
CA ASP A 121 18.91 12.54 0.03
C ASP A 121 18.70 11.03 0.00
N TYR A 122 17.74 10.52 0.80
CA TYR A 122 17.44 9.09 0.89
C TYR A 122 15.95 8.76 1.07
N ILE A 123 15.57 7.55 0.69
CA ILE A 123 14.28 6.90 0.95
C ILE A 123 14.53 5.60 1.73
N ASP A 124 13.77 5.35 2.79
CA ASP A 124 14.00 4.18 3.66
C ASP A 124 13.58 2.88 2.96
N LEU A 125 12.46 2.91 2.24
CA LEU A 125 11.96 1.78 1.46
C LEU A 125 11.58 2.22 0.05
N TYR A 126 12.28 1.73 -0.96
CA TYR A 126 11.93 2.00 -2.36
C TYR A 126 11.30 0.77 -3.01
N GLN A 127 10.14 0.96 -3.63
CA GLN A 127 9.32 -0.15 -4.10
C GLN A 127 9.08 -0.11 -5.60
N ILE A 128 9.01 -1.28 -6.22
CA ILE A 128 8.41 -1.43 -7.55
C ILE A 128 6.89 -1.45 -7.38
N HIS A 129 6.17 -0.44 -7.90
CA HIS A 129 4.76 -0.18 -7.57
C HIS A 129 3.80 -1.27 -8.10
N TRP A 130 4.11 -1.87 -9.25
CA TRP A 130 3.49 -3.10 -9.74
C TRP A 130 4.46 -3.81 -10.67
N ALA A 131 4.26 -5.10 -10.86
CA ALA A 131 5.17 -5.90 -11.65
C ALA A 131 5.24 -5.43 -13.12
N SER A 132 6.45 -5.36 -13.68
CA SER A 132 6.74 -5.11 -15.11
C SER A 132 6.38 -6.31 -16.02
N ARG A 133 5.31 -7.05 -15.68
CA ARG A 133 4.83 -8.24 -16.39
C ARG A 133 3.32 -8.42 -16.18
N GLY A 134 2.71 -9.42 -16.83
CA GLY A 134 1.32 -9.76 -16.58
C GLY A 134 1.09 -10.25 -15.14
N HIS A 135 0.16 -9.61 -14.42
CA HIS A 135 -0.20 -9.95 -13.04
C HIS A 135 -1.71 -9.86 -12.80
N TYR A 136 -2.17 -10.48 -11.73
CA TYR A 136 -3.60 -10.55 -11.40
C TYR A 136 -4.12 -9.36 -10.57
N HIS A 137 -3.23 -8.48 -10.08
CA HIS A 137 -3.61 -7.27 -9.34
C HIS A 137 -4.41 -6.28 -10.19
N PHE A 138 -5.08 -5.33 -9.54
CA PHE A 138 -5.98 -4.35 -10.15
C PHE A 138 -7.13 -4.98 -10.97
N GLU A 139 -7.88 -5.89 -10.36
CA GLU A 139 -9.03 -6.62 -10.97
C GLU A 139 -8.71 -7.60 -12.10
N ASN A 140 -7.44 -7.79 -12.43
CA ASN A 140 -7.05 -8.70 -13.51
C ASN A 140 -7.23 -10.19 -13.15
N TYR A 141 -7.42 -10.53 -11.87
CA TYR A 141 -7.48 -11.92 -11.37
C TYR A 141 -8.66 -12.74 -11.90
N TRP A 142 -9.72 -12.12 -12.43
CA TRP A 142 -10.83 -12.84 -13.06
C TRP A 142 -10.48 -13.46 -14.42
N LYS A 143 -9.51 -12.88 -15.12
CA LYS A 143 -9.14 -13.24 -16.49
C LYS A 143 -7.63 -13.46 -16.63
N TYR A 144 -6.94 -13.63 -15.52
CA TYR A 144 -5.49 -13.74 -15.50
C TYR A 144 -5.05 -15.02 -16.21
N ASP A 145 -4.27 -14.84 -17.28
CA ASP A 145 -3.66 -15.93 -18.04
C ASP A 145 -2.15 -15.69 -18.12
N PRO A 146 -1.33 -16.46 -17.38
CA PRO A 146 0.12 -16.34 -17.43
C PRO A 146 0.77 -17.05 -18.61
N SER A 147 0.04 -17.82 -19.43
CA SER A 147 0.62 -18.73 -20.44
C SER A 147 1.43 -18.05 -21.54
N ARG A 148 1.22 -16.75 -21.75
CA ARG A 148 1.92 -15.95 -22.77
C ARG A 148 3.15 -15.23 -22.25
N GLN A 149 3.49 -15.39 -20.98
CA GLN A 149 4.63 -14.69 -20.37
C GLN A 149 5.94 -15.41 -20.67
N ASP A 150 6.96 -14.64 -21.03
CA ASP A 150 8.33 -15.14 -21.19
C ASP A 150 9.07 -15.08 -19.84
N SER A 151 9.26 -16.26 -19.25
CA SER A 151 9.94 -16.38 -17.96
C SER A 151 11.42 -15.98 -18.00
N ALA A 152 12.09 -16.08 -19.16
CA ALA A 152 13.48 -15.68 -19.30
C ALA A 152 13.62 -14.16 -19.33
N ASP A 153 12.78 -13.47 -20.12
CA ASP A 153 12.71 -12.00 -20.14
C ASP A 153 12.38 -11.43 -18.76
N ILE A 154 11.40 -12.02 -18.06
CA ILE A 154 11.03 -11.56 -16.71
C ILE A 154 12.20 -11.66 -15.73
N ARG A 155 12.93 -12.79 -15.73
CA ARG A 155 14.08 -12.95 -14.85
C ARG A 155 15.20 -11.97 -15.21
N ALA A 156 15.46 -11.75 -16.50
CA ALA A 156 16.45 -10.77 -16.94
C ALA A 156 16.08 -9.34 -16.49
N ASN A 157 14.80 -8.95 -16.59
CA ASN A 157 14.33 -7.65 -16.13
C ASN A 157 14.42 -7.52 -14.59
N ILE A 158 14.10 -8.57 -13.83
CA ILE A 158 14.30 -8.57 -12.37
C ILE A 158 15.78 -8.40 -12.01
N THR A 159 16.69 -9.10 -12.70
CA THR A 159 18.13 -8.95 -12.49
C THR A 159 18.60 -7.52 -12.74
N ASP A 160 18.26 -6.94 -13.89
CA ASP A 160 18.61 -5.55 -14.24
C ASP A 160 18.11 -4.54 -13.18
N MET A 161 16.87 -4.71 -12.72
CA MET A 161 16.32 -3.88 -11.64
C MET A 161 17.07 -4.09 -10.32
N LEU A 162 17.35 -5.33 -9.90
CA LEU A 162 18.06 -5.64 -8.66
C LEU A 162 19.50 -5.12 -8.65
N GLU A 163 20.21 -5.23 -9.76
CA GLU A 163 21.57 -4.68 -9.90
C GLU A 163 21.56 -3.17 -9.69
N THR A 164 20.62 -2.49 -10.36
CA THR A 164 20.44 -1.04 -10.21
C THR A 164 20.04 -0.65 -8.79
N LEU A 165 19.09 -1.35 -8.18
CA LEU A 165 18.67 -1.10 -6.80
C LEU A 165 19.84 -1.34 -5.83
N GLY A 166 20.65 -2.37 -6.07
CA GLY A 166 21.88 -2.64 -5.32
C GLY A 166 22.89 -1.50 -5.37
N ASP A 167 23.10 -0.91 -6.54
CA ASP A 167 23.94 0.29 -6.66
C ASP A 167 23.37 1.47 -5.88
N LEU A 168 22.05 1.68 -5.93
CA LEU A 168 21.38 2.78 -5.25
C LEU A 168 21.39 2.62 -3.72
N VAL A 169 21.35 1.37 -3.23
CA VAL A 169 21.61 1.05 -1.82
C VAL A 169 23.04 1.41 -1.44
N LYS A 170 24.05 0.99 -2.23
CA LYS A 170 25.47 1.32 -1.99
C LYS A 170 25.73 2.83 -2.02
N GLN A 171 24.99 3.58 -2.84
CA GLN A 171 25.04 5.04 -2.91
C GLN A 171 24.32 5.73 -1.74
N GLY A 172 23.61 5.00 -0.89
CA GLY A 172 22.84 5.56 0.23
C GLY A 172 21.55 6.28 -0.16
N LYS A 173 21.16 6.23 -1.45
CA LYS A 173 19.93 6.89 -1.94
C LYS A 173 18.66 6.15 -1.53
N ILE A 174 18.77 4.84 -1.31
CA ILE A 174 17.70 4.01 -0.75
C ILE A 174 18.30 3.10 0.34
N ARG A 175 17.54 2.76 1.38
CA ARG A 175 18.02 1.82 2.41
C ARG A 175 17.63 0.38 2.10
N HIS A 176 16.36 0.14 1.80
CA HIS A 176 15.84 -1.18 1.48
C HIS A 176 14.90 -1.19 0.27
N VAL A 177 14.67 -2.39 -0.23
CA VAL A 177 13.87 -2.65 -1.45
C VAL A 177 12.61 -3.42 -1.08
N GLY A 178 11.49 -2.99 -1.63
CA GLY A 178 10.24 -3.73 -1.58
C GLY A 178 9.60 -3.86 -2.95
N VAL A 179 8.49 -4.58 -3.01
CA VAL A 179 7.64 -4.66 -4.20
C VAL A 179 6.20 -4.39 -3.80
N SER A 180 5.38 -4.03 -4.77
CA SER A 180 3.95 -3.82 -4.59
C SER A 180 3.21 -4.46 -5.75
N ASN A 181 1.98 -4.89 -5.51
CA ASN A 181 1.15 -5.59 -6.49
C ASN A 181 1.94 -6.73 -7.16
N GLU A 182 2.54 -7.58 -6.31
CA GLU A 182 3.37 -8.71 -6.73
C GLU A 182 2.70 -10.05 -6.41
N THR A 183 3.08 -11.10 -7.11
CA THR A 183 2.59 -12.47 -6.91
C THR A 183 3.63 -13.31 -6.16
N THR A 184 3.19 -14.41 -5.56
CA THR A 184 4.09 -15.36 -4.87
C THR A 184 5.25 -15.78 -5.76
N TRP A 185 4.97 -16.13 -7.02
CA TRP A 185 5.99 -16.57 -7.96
C TRP A 185 7.04 -15.49 -8.22
N GLY A 186 6.63 -14.24 -8.47
CA GLY A 186 7.63 -13.22 -8.80
C GLY A 186 8.41 -12.78 -7.57
N ILE A 187 7.80 -12.68 -6.37
CA ILE A 187 8.56 -12.48 -5.12
C ILE A 187 9.63 -13.59 -4.96
N ALA A 188 9.26 -14.85 -5.16
CA ALA A 188 10.23 -15.95 -5.13
C ALA A 188 11.35 -15.79 -6.19
N GLN A 189 11.05 -15.24 -7.37
CA GLN A 189 12.10 -14.92 -8.36
C GLN A 189 13.03 -13.80 -7.89
N TRP A 190 12.49 -12.70 -7.36
CA TRP A 190 13.28 -11.60 -6.79
C TRP A 190 14.23 -12.11 -5.71
N LEU A 191 13.72 -12.89 -4.75
CA LEU A 191 14.50 -13.44 -3.65
C LEU A 191 15.61 -14.38 -4.15
N ARG A 192 15.27 -15.29 -5.07
CA ARG A 192 16.23 -16.24 -5.64
C ARG A 192 17.35 -15.54 -6.40
N ILE A 193 17.04 -14.55 -7.22
CA ILE A 193 18.04 -13.78 -7.97
C ILE A 193 18.90 -12.97 -7.00
N ALA A 194 18.30 -12.36 -5.98
CA ALA A 194 19.04 -11.62 -4.98
C ALA A 194 20.07 -12.50 -4.25
N GLU A 195 19.69 -13.70 -3.84
CA GLU A 195 20.58 -14.66 -3.19
C GLU A 195 21.71 -15.13 -4.12
N GLN A 196 21.38 -15.53 -5.35
CA GLN A 196 22.36 -16.06 -6.32
C GLN A 196 23.40 -15.02 -6.75
N SER A 197 23.02 -13.75 -6.79
CA SER A 197 23.85 -12.65 -7.28
C SER A 197 24.39 -11.75 -6.16
N ASN A 198 24.15 -12.08 -4.89
CA ASN A 198 24.51 -11.25 -3.73
C ASN A 198 24.02 -9.80 -3.86
N LEU A 199 22.75 -9.64 -4.24
CA LEU A 199 22.05 -8.36 -4.40
C LEU A 199 21.06 -8.13 -3.25
N PRO A 200 20.53 -6.91 -3.05
CA PRO A 200 19.60 -6.64 -1.95
C PRO A 200 18.37 -7.55 -2.00
N ARG A 201 18.04 -8.13 -0.86
CA ARG A 201 16.83 -8.92 -0.67
C ARG A 201 15.61 -8.00 -0.49
N LEU A 202 14.44 -8.46 -0.93
CA LEU A 202 13.18 -7.80 -0.63
C LEU A 202 12.88 -7.88 0.87
N VAL A 203 12.39 -6.79 1.46
CA VAL A 203 12.05 -6.72 2.89
C VAL A 203 10.55 -6.60 3.15
N SER A 204 9.76 -6.34 2.10
CA SER A 204 8.31 -6.17 2.21
C SER A 204 7.62 -6.34 0.86
N VAL A 205 6.34 -6.71 0.92
CA VAL A 205 5.39 -6.61 -0.20
C VAL A 205 4.23 -5.71 0.18
N GLN A 206 3.84 -4.80 -0.71
CA GLN A 206 2.67 -3.94 -0.54
C GLN A 206 1.52 -4.37 -1.47
N ASN A 207 0.57 -5.16 -0.95
CA ASN A 207 -0.58 -5.69 -1.70
C ASN A 207 -1.92 -5.26 -1.07
N GLU A 208 -3.01 -5.36 -1.85
CA GLU A 208 -4.36 -5.05 -1.36
C GLU A 208 -4.81 -6.09 -0.34
N TYR A 209 -5.25 -5.64 0.84
CA TYR A 209 -5.79 -6.53 1.86
C TYR A 209 -6.85 -5.85 2.70
N SER A 210 -8.00 -6.50 2.87
CA SER A 210 -9.10 -6.03 3.72
C SER A 210 -10.06 -7.18 4.03
N LEU A 211 -11.09 -6.92 4.84
CA LEU A 211 -12.21 -7.85 5.01
C LEU A 211 -12.89 -8.26 3.69
N LEU A 212 -12.80 -7.42 2.64
CA LEU A 212 -13.37 -7.68 1.32
C LEU A 212 -12.35 -8.27 0.33
N ARG A 213 -11.04 -8.19 0.61
CA ARG A 213 -9.97 -8.68 -0.27
C ARG A 213 -8.97 -9.51 0.52
N ARG A 214 -9.03 -10.83 0.36
CA ARG A 214 -8.22 -11.80 1.11
C ARG A 214 -7.39 -12.73 0.22
N LEU A 215 -7.01 -12.30 -0.99
CA LEU A 215 -6.13 -13.09 -1.88
C LEU A 215 -4.78 -13.42 -1.22
N PHE A 216 -4.32 -12.60 -0.28
CA PHE A 216 -3.06 -12.79 0.42
C PHE A 216 -3.06 -13.96 1.41
N ASP A 217 -4.21 -14.45 1.86
CA ASP A 217 -4.32 -15.46 2.95
C ASP A 217 -3.72 -16.84 2.61
N HIS A 218 -3.35 -17.07 1.36
CA HIS A 218 -2.92 -18.37 0.86
C HIS A 218 -1.39 -18.43 0.72
N ASP A 219 -0.91 -18.60 -0.50
CA ASP A 219 0.49 -18.77 -0.87
C ASP A 219 1.36 -17.55 -0.54
N LEU A 220 0.81 -16.34 -0.64
CA LEU A 220 1.49 -15.11 -0.22
C LEU A 220 1.73 -15.06 1.30
N ALA A 221 0.78 -15.52 2.11
CA ALA A 221 0.94 -15.61 3.56
C ALA A 221 2.01 -16.62 3.96
N GLU A 222 2.02 -17.79 3.32
CA GLU A 222 3.06 -18.81 3.49
C GLU A 222 4.44 -18.28 3.10
N LEU A 223 4.56 -17.66 1.92
CA LEU A 223 5.80 -17.03 1.47
C LEU A 223 6.27 -15.96 2.46
N SER A 224 5.38 -15.07 2.90
CA SER A 224 5.74 -13.98 3.82
C SER A 224 6.31 -14.50 5.14
N HIS A 225 5.76 -15.62 5.64
CA HIS A 225 6.24 -16.26 6.85
C HIS A 225 7.64 -16.87 6.68
N HIS A 226 7.85 -17.65 5.62
CA HIS A 226 9.10 -18.38 5.42
C HIS A 226 10.24 -17.49 4.90
N GLU A 227 9.92 -16.44 4.15
CA GLU A 227 10.88 -15.57 3.51
C GLU A 227 11.10 -14.25 4.27
N ASP A 228 10.40 -14.02 5.39
CA ASP A 228 10.46 -12.76 6.15
C ASP A 228 10.20 -11.51 5.28
N VAL A 229 9.23 -11.64 4.36
CA VAL A 229 8.76 -10.57 3.48
C VAL A 229 7.34 -10.20 3.92
N GLY A 230 7.23 -9.35 4.93
CA GLY A 230 5.95 -8.98 5.52
C GLY A 230 5.10 -8.07 4.63
N LEU A 231 3.78 -8.10 4.86
CA LEU A 231 2.79 -7.33 4.13
C LEU A 231 2.67 -5.90 4.66
N LEU A 232 2.71 -4.94 3.74
CA LEU A 232 2.20 -3.58 3.90
C LEU A 232 0.81 -3.51 3.24
N ALA A 233 -0.26 -3.68 4.02
CA ALA A 233 -1.60 -3.77 3.45
C ALA A 233 -2.13 -2.42 3.00
N TYR A 234 -2.46 -2.28 1.71
CA TYR A 234 -3.16 -1.09 1.21
C TYR A 234 -4.67 -1.32 1.06
N SER A 235 -5.42 -0.22 1.06
CA SER A 235 -6.90 -0.21 1.01
C SER A 235 -7.59 -1.09 2.08
N PRO A 236 -7.22 -0.98 3.38
CA PRO A 236 -7.87 -1.75 4.45
C PRO A 236 -9.37 -1.51 4.56
N LEU A 237 -9.85 -0.36 4.09
CA LEU A 237 -11.27 0.00 4.03
C LEU A 237 -11.88 -0.16 2.62
N ALA A 238 -11.19 -0.85 1.70
CA ALA A 238 -11.59 -1.05 0.32
C ALA A 238 -11.97 0.26 -0.40
N GLY A 239 -11.17 1.32 -0.24
CA GLY A 239 -11.46 2.65 -0.80
C GLY A 239 -12.68 3.35 -0.17
N GLY A 240 -13.09 2.93 1.03
CA GLY A 240 -14.16 3.54 1.81
C GLY A 240 -15.46 2.72 1.88
N LEU A 241 -15.58 1.58 1.18
CA LEU A 241 -16.78 0.73 1.27
C LEU A 241 -17.09 0.32 2.70
N LEU A 242 -16.08 -0.18 3.41
CA LEU A 242 -16.24 -0.75 4.76
C LEU A 242 -16.72 0.28 5.81
N THR A 243 -16.73 1.57 5.48
CA THR A 243 -17.34 2.61 6.32
C THR A 243 -18.88 2.59 6.30
N GLY A 244 -19.51 1.91 5.34
CA GLY A 244 -20.96 1.93 5.13
C GLY A 244 -21.49 3.20 4.47
N LYS A 245 -20.64 4.19 4.15
CA LYS A 245 -21.05 5.50 3.61
C LYS A 245 -21.80 5.46 2.27
N TYR A 246 -21.78 4.31 1.58
CA TYR A 246 -22.41 4.09 0.27
C TYR A 246 -23.71 3.28 0.35
N PHE A 247 -24.19 2.93 1.54
CA PHE A 247 -25.44 2.18 1.69
C PHE A 247 -26.63 2.91 1.04
N ASN A 248 -27.60 2.12 0.59
CA ASN A 248 -28.86 2.60 0.01
C ASN A 248 -28.64 3.49 -1.22
N GLY A 249 -27.57 3.24 -1.98
CA GLY A 249 -27.22 3.99 -3.18
C GLY A 249 -26.57 5.35 -2.92
N ALA A 250 -26.25 5.68 -1.66
CA ALA A 250 -25.68 6.96 -1.30
C ALA A 250 -24.36 7.25 -2.04
N THR A 251 -24.13 8.54 -2.31
CA THR A 251 -22.88 9.06 -2.86
C THR A 251 -22.57 10.35 -2.12
N PRO A 252 -21.98 10.28 -0.92
CA PRO A 252 -21.67 11.48 -0.15
C PRO A 252 -20.74 12.41 -0.94
N GLU A 253 -21.00 13.70 -0.85
CA GLU A 253 -20.17 14.74 -1.48
C GLU A 253 -18.71 14.63 -1.02
N GLY A 254 -17.78 14.76 -1.96
CA GLY A 254 -16.34 14.64 -1.68
C GLY A 254 -15.89 13.22 -1.33
N SER A 255 -16.78 12.22 -1.37
CA SER A 255 -16.37 10.82 -1.25
C SER A 255 -15.62 10.36 -2.50
N ARG A 256 -14.85 9.27 -2.41
CA ARG A 256 -14.13 8.73 -3.57
C ARG A 256 -15.04 8.44 -4.77
N LYS A 257 -16.22 7.85 -4.53
CA LYS A 257 -17.23 7.59 -5.56
C LYS A 257 -17.71 8.86 -6.26
N ASP A 258 -17.93 9.94 -5.50
CA ASP A 258 -18.30 11.24 -6.07
C ASP A 258 -17.13 11.83 -6.88
N TYR A 259 -15.93 11.83 -6.30
CA TYR A 259 -14.72 12.38 -6.92
C TYR A 259 -14.35 11.68 -8.24
N GLN A 260 -14.45 10.35 -8.26
CA GLN A 260 -14.13 9.51 -9.42
C GLN A 260 -15.31 9.32 -10.39
N LYS A 261 -16.49 9.88 -10.08
CA LYS A 261 -17.73 9.72 -10.87
C LYS A 261 -18.08 8.25 -11.14
N GLY A 262 -17.82 7.40 -10.15
CA GLY A 262 -17.94 5.95 -10.25
C GLY A 262 -17.06 5.25 -9.23
N PHE A 263 -17.35 3.98 -8.96
CA PHE A 263 -16.55 3.22 -8.02
C PHE A 263 -16.70 1.72 -8.22
N TRP A 264 -15.78 1.12 -8.98
CA TRP A 264 -15.88 -0.28 -9.41
C TRP A 264 -15.98 -1.28 -8.26
N ARG A 265 -15.39 -0.96 -7.09
CA ARG A 265 -15.46 -1.81 -5.89
C ARG A 265 -16.88 -1.96 -5.37
N LEU A 266 -17.77 -1.00 -5.64
CA LEU A 266 -19.16 -1.03 -5.21
C LEU A 266 -20.01 -1.84 -6.19
N ASN A 267 -20.45 -3.01 -5.75
CA ASN A 267 -21.32 -3.92 -6.48
C ASN A 267 -22.28 -4.63 -5.50
N ALA A 268 -23.19 -5.48 -5.99
CA ALA A 268 -24.18 -6.15 -5.14
C ALA A 268 -23.55 -7.08 -4.07
N HIS A 269 -22.43 -7.74 -4.39
CA HIS A 269 -21.74 -8.64 -3.48
C HIS A 269 -20.96 -7.87 -2.40
N SER A 270 -20.27 -6.79 -2.78
CA SER A 270 -19.54 -5.95 -1.83
C SER A 270 -20.45 -5.13 -0.93
N ASP A 271 -21.61 -4.68 -1.41
CA ASP A 271 -22.64 -4.04 -0.57
C ASP A 271 -23.17 -5.04 0.48
N ARG A 272 -23.55 -6.25 0.05
CA ARG A 272 -24.01 -7.31 0.95
C ARG A 272 -22.97 -7.64 2.02
N ALA A 273 -21.74 -7.97 1.61
CA ALA A 273 -20.67 -8.31 2.54
C ALA A 273 -20.37 -7.15 3.51
N THR A 274 -20.40 -5.90 3.03
CA THR A 274 -20.21 -4.72 3.90
C THR A 274 -21.32 -4.61 4.95
N ARG A 275 -22.59 -4.89 4.59
CA ARG A 275 -23.71 -4.91 5.55
C ARG A 275 -23.55 -6.03 6.58
N ASP A 276 -23.10 -7.21 6.16
CA ASP A 276 -22.84 -8.34 7.06
C ASP A 276 -21.76 -7.98 8.09
N TYR A 277 -20.67 -7.34 7.66
CA TYR A 277 -19.64 -6.84 8.58
C TYR A 277 -20.12 -5.70 9.49
N HIS A 278 -21.02 -4.83 9.03
CA HIS A 278 -21.66 -3.81 9.89
C HIS A 278 -22.58 -4.44 10.94
N ALA A 279 -23.36 -5.45 10.57
CA ALA A 279 -24.21 -6.19 11.50
C ALA A 279 -23.36 -6.92 12.56
N LEU A 280 -22.24 -7.52 12.15
CA LEU A 280 -21.26 -8.13 13.04
C LEU A 280 -20.65 -7.08 14.00
N ALA A 281 -20.20 -5.95 13.48
CA ALA A 281 -19.64 -4.87 14.30
C ALA A 281 -20.67 -4.40 15.34
N GLY A 282 -21.93 -4.22 14.94
CA GLY A 282 -23.04 -3.88 15.83
C GLY A 282 -23.31 -4.93 16.91
N LYS A 283 -23.27 -6.23 16.58
CA LYS A 283 -23.40 -7.34 17.53
C LYS A 283 -22.35 -7.28 18.64
N HIS A 284 -21.13 -6.85 18.32
CA HIS A 284 -20.00 -6.79 19.25
C HIS A 284 -19.71 -5.39 19.82
N GLY A 285 -20.53 -4.39 19.49
CA GLY A 285 -20.33 -3.00 19.95
C GLY A 285 -19.07 -2.33 19.41
N LEU A 286 -18.61 -2.73 18.22
CA LEU A 286 -17.39 -2.22 17.59
C LEU A 286 -17.70 -1.13 16.55
N ASP A 287 -16.78 -0.17 16.40
CA ASP A 287 -16.77 0.70 15.22
C ASP A 287 -16.31 -0.13 13.99
N PRO A 288 -17.09 -0.15 12.88
CA PRO A 288 -16.78 -0.99 11.72
C PRO A 288 -15.50 -0.59 10.99
N VAL A 289 -15.13 0.70 11.03
CA VAL A 289 -13.88 1.20 10.44
C VAL A 289 -12.68 0.70 11.24
N GLN A 290 -12.74 0.83 12.57
CA GLN A 290 -11.69 0.38 13.45
C GLN A 290 -11.55 -1.14 13.45
N MET A 291 -12.68 -1.86 13.44
CA MET A 291 -12.70 -3.32 13.34
C MET A 291 -12.04 -3.82 12.05
N ALA A 292 -12.32 -3.19 10.90
CA ALA A 292 -11.71 -3.57 9.63
C ALA A 292 -10.17 -3.39 9.64
N ILE A 293 -9.68 -2.30 10.23
CA ILE A 293 -8.24 -2.04 10.35
C ILE A 293 -7.59 -2.99 11.38
N ALA A 294 -8.25 -3.22 12.52
CA ALA A 294 -7.79 -4.17 13.54
C ALA A 294 -7.73 -5.60 12.99
N PHE A 295 -8.66 -5.99 12.11
CA PHE A 295 -8.60 -7.28 11.42
C PHE A 295 -7.31 -7.40 10.59
N CYS A 296 -6.97 -6.41 9.76
CA CYS A 296 -5.71 -6.40 9.01
C CYS A 296 -4.50 -6.54 9.94
N ARG A 297 -4.44 -5.74 11.02
CA ARG A 297 -3.35 -5.74 12.00
C ARG A 297 -3.15 -7.10 12.70
N SER A 298 -4.23 -7.85 12.89
CA SER A 298 -4.21 -9.16 13.57
C SER A 298 -3.64 -10.31 12.74
N ARG A 299 -3.36 -10.11 11.44
CA ARG A 299 -2.85 -11.18 10.57
C ARG A 299 -1.36 -11.44 10.84
N PRO A 300 -0.90 -12.72 10.79
CA PRO A 300 0.46 -13.08 11.16
C PRO A 300 1.52 -12.54 10.20
N PHE A 301 1.16 -12.32 8.93
CA PHE A 301 2.04 -11.77 7.89
C PHE A 301 2.06 -10.23 7.84
N MET A 302 1.32 -9.54 8.72
CA MET A 302 1.14 -8.09 8.62
C MET A 302 2.30 -7.32 9.28
N THR A 303 3.06 -6.56 8.49
CA THR A 303 4.05 -5.60 9.01
C THR A 303 3.40 -4.26 9.34
N SER A 304 2.59 -3.71 8.43
CA SER A 304 1.88 -2.44 8.69
C SER A 304 0.62 -2.33 7.83
N THR A 305 -0.38 -1.61 8.33
CA THR A 305 -1.61 -1.32 7.59
C THR A 305 -1.60 0.14 7.12
N ILE A 306 -1.62 0.35 5.80
CA ILE A 306 -1.61 1.68 5.19
C ILE A 306 -3.01 2.28 5.27
N ILE A 307 -3.19 3.20 6.19
CA ILE A 307 -4.43 3.95 6.39
C ILE A 307 -4.45 5.19 5.50
N GLY A 308 -5.63 5.61 5.06
CA GLY A 308 -5.80 6.82 4.26
C GLY A 308 -7.06 7.56 4.68
N ALA A 309 -7.01 8.88 4.61
CA ALA A 309 -8.08 9.79 5.01
C ALA A 309 -8.07 11.02 4.10
N THR A 310 -9.24 11.67 3.98
CA THR A 310 -9.37 12.94 3.26
C THR A 310 -9.65 14.10 4.20
N SER A 311 -9.75 13.84 5.49
CA SER A 311 -9.91 14.85 6.54
C SER A 311 -9.28 14.37 7.85
N THR A 312 -8.99 15.29 8.76
CA THR A 312 -8.46 15.00 10.10
C THR A 312 -9.43 14.20 10.96
N GLU A 313 -10.74 14.35 10.75
CA GLU A 313 -11.78 13.60 11.48
C GLU A 313 -11.77 12.13 11.05
N GLN A 314 -11.67 11.88 9.74
CA GLN A 314 -11.48 10.51 9.23
C GLN A 314 -10.18 9.91 9.72
N LEU A 315 -9.08 10.68 9.71
CA LEU A 315 -7.79 10.22 10.22
C LEU A 315 -7.87 9.87 11.72
N THR A 316 -8.55 10.69 12.52
CA THR A 316 -8.81 10.42 13.94
C THR A 316 -9.60 9.12 14.13
N GLN A 317 -10.65 8.88 13.33
CA GLN A 317 -11.43 7.65 13.41
C GLN A 317 -10.59 6.41 13.11
N VAL A 318 -9.79 6.43 12.04
CA VAL A 318 -8.93 5.28 11.66
C VAL A 318 -7.80 5.05 12.68
N LEU A 319 -7.27 6.12 13.28
CA LEU A 319 -6.26 6.04 14.35
C LEU A 319 -6.82 5.39 15.61
N GLY A 320 -8.13 5.46 15.86
CA GLY A 320 -8.77 4.74 16.97
C GLY A 320 -8.68 3.22 16.85
N ALA A 321 -8.28 2.68 15.70
CA ALA A 321 -7.94 1.26 15.57
C ALA A 321 -6.61 0.89 16.24
N ALA A 322 -5.76 1.87 16.58
CA ALA A 322 -4.47 1.63 17.21
C ALA A 322 -4.66 0.96 18.59
N GLY A 323 -4.02 -0.19 18.79
CA GLY A 323 -4.14 -0.95 20.06
C GLY A 323 -5.45 -1.72 20.23
N MET A 324 -6.39 -1.65 19.28
CA MET A 324 -7.58 -2.51 19.29
C MET A 324 -7.18 -3.97 19.00
N GLU A 325 -7.65 -4.89 19.83
CA GLU A 325 -7.51 -6.33 19.67
C GLU A 325 -8.89 -6.96 19.48
N LEU A 326 -9.03 -7.81 18.46
CA LEU A 326 -10.29 -8.51 18.18
C LEU A 326 -10.32 -9.82 18.97
N SER A 327 -11.42 -10.08 19.67
CA SER A 327 -11.60 -11.34 20.41
C SER A 327 -11.68 -12.54 19.46
N SER A 328 -11.47 -13.75 20.00
CA SER A 328 -11.67 -14.99 19.26
C SER A 328 -13.06 -15.08 18.64
N ASP A 329 -14.08 -14.60 19.35
CA ASP A 329 -15.48 -14.65 18.92
C ASP A 329 -15.72 -13.70 17.73
N VAL A 330 -15.16 -12.49 17.78
CA VAL A 330 -15.21 -11.53 16.66
C VAL A 330 -14.50 -12.12 15.43
N LEU A 331 -13.32 -12.72 15.62
CA LEU A 331 -12.57 -13.35 14.53
C LEU A 331 -13.31 -14.56 13.94
N ALA A 332 -13.99 -15.35 14.77
CA ALA A 332 -14.82 -16.47 14.32
C ALA A 332 -16.00 -15.98 13.47
N ASP A 333 -16.71 -14.93 13.91
CA ASP A 333 -17.80 -14.33 13.16
C ASP A 333 -17.31 -13.69 11.85
N ILE A 334 -16.13 -13.04 11.83
CA ILE A 334 -15.53 -12.49 10.61
C ILE A 334 -15.27 -13.61 9.60
N ASN A 335 -14.77 -14.76 10.07
CA ASN A 335 -14.54 -15.92 9.22
C ASN A 335 -15.84 -16.54 8.69
N ALA A 336 -16.93 -16.48 9.47
CA ALA A 336 -18.24 -16.89 8.99
C ALA A 336 -18.73 -15.99 7.85
N VAL A 337 -18.68 -14.66 8.01
CA VAL A 337 -19.04 -13.70 6.95
C VAL A 337 -18.18 -13.88 5.71
N TYR A 338 -16.88 -14.13 5.87
CA TYR A 338 -15.98 -14.38 4.75
C TYR A 338 -16.33 -15.68 4.01
N ARG A 339 -16.75 -16.74 4.71
CA ARG A 339 -17.16 -18.00 4.07
C ARG A 339 -18.38 -17.79 3.16
N ASP A 340 -19.31 -16.93 3.57
CA ASP A 340 -20.51 -16.61 2.80
C ASP A 340 -20.23 -15.60 1.67
N ASN A 341 -19.13 -14.86 1.78
CA ASN A 341 -18.71 -13.82 0.84
C ASN A 341 -17.21 -13.95 0.51
N PRO A 342 -16.75 -15.02 -0.16
CA PRO A 342 -15.32 -15.32 -0.29
C PRO A 342 -14.56 -14.38 -1.24
N ARG A 343 -15.26 -13.75 -2.21
CA ARG A 343 -14.70 -12.81 -3.20
C ARG A 343 -15.72 -11.72 -3.59
N PRO A 344 -16.01 -10.76 -2.69
CA PRO A 344 -17.03 -9.75 -2.91
C PRO A 344 -16.57 -8.57 -3.78
N ILE A 345 -15.26 -8.35 -3.88
CA ILE A 345 -14.61 -7.39 -4.78
C ILE A 345 -13.47 -8.03 -5.52
#